data_AF-A0A498G0E3-F1
#
_entry.id   AF-A0A498G0E3-F1
#
_cell.length_a   1.000
_cell.length_b   1.000
_cell.length_c   1.000
_cell.angle_alpha   90.00
_cell.angle_beta   90.00
_cell.angle_gamma   90.00
#
_symmetry.space_group_name_H-M   'P 1'
#
loop_
_entity.id
_entity.type
_entity.pdbx_description
1 polymer ?
#
loop_
_entity_poly.entity_id
_entity_poly.type
_entity_poly.pdbx_seq_one_letter_code
_entity_poly.pdbx_strand_id
1 'polypeptide(L)'
;YSRMSWTLTAISAVGFVTVAVYAAVATLGWRHSDLRCGPEITVLHIAVGISALAYSIQLGFDSVAAQALWWKISFAASTAVPVLWLIFVAQYVSHSQWVTPGRVGLLAVEPLLVAFAVATNGSHGLVWAIPPGATAVAGSGLDAVLGPLY
;
A
#
# COMPACT_ATOMS: atom_id res chain seq x y z
N TYR A 1 -0.98 -13.85 28.80
CA TYR A 1 -0.59 -12.94 27.71
C TYR A 1 0.13 -13.77 26.66
N SER A 2 -0.56 -14.17 25.58
CA SER A 2 0.13 -14.79 24.44
C SER A 2 1.06 -13.73 23.85
N ARG A 3 2.37 -13.98 23.82
CA ARG A 3 3.30 -13.02 23.18
C ARG A 3 2.99 -13.04 21.70
N MET A 4 2.73 -11.86 21.13
CA MET A 4 2.72 -11.69 19.68
C MET A 4 4.16 -11.84 19.20
N SER A 5 4.55 -13.07 18.82
CA SER A 5 5.88 -13.34 18.31
C SER A 5 5.98 -12.81 16.88
N TRP A 6 6.87 -11.85 16.68
CA TRP A 6 7.28 -11.47 15.33
C TRP A 6 8.54 -12.26 14.97
N THR A 7 8.55 -12.87 13.78
CA THR A 7 9.70 -13.62 13.27
C THR A 7 10.09 -13.12 11.88
N LEU A 8 11.38 -12.99 11.62
CA LEU A 8 11.86 -12.62 10.28
C LEU A 8 11.77 -13.84 9.36
N THR A 9 10.78 -13.86 8.48
CA THR A 9 10.62 -14.92 7.48
C THR A 9 11.44 -14.61 6.22
N ALA A 10 11.71 -15.64 5.41
CA ALA A 10 12.39 -15.46 4.14
C ALA A 10 11.63 -14.49 3.20
N ILE A 11 10.29 -14.57 3.18
CA ILE A 11 9.47 -13.69 2.33
C ILE A 11 9.47 -12.26 2.88
N SER A 12 9.39 -12.07 4.20
CA SER A 12 9.56 -10.75 4.83
C SER A 12 10.92 -10.14 4.48
N ALA A 13 12.00 -10.92 4.51
CA ALA A 13 13.34 -10.46 4.16
C ALA A 13 13.44 -9.99 2.70
N VAL A 14 12.87 -10.76 1.76
CA VAL A 14 12.77 -10.34 0.35
C VAL A 14 11.98 -9.04 0.22
N GLY A 15 10.85 -8.94 0.93
CA GLY A 15 10.03 -7.73 0.95
C GLY A 15 10.79 -6.50 1.47
N PHE A 16 11.60 -6.63 2.53
CA PHE A 16 12.44 -5.53 3.01
C PHE A 16 13.52 -5.11 2.00
N VAL A 17 14.08 -6.05 1.23
CA VAL A 17 14.99 -5.73 0.11
C VAL A 17 14.25 -4.93 -0.96
N THR A 18 13.02 -5.32 -1.31
CA THR A 18 12.16 -4.57 -2.23
C THR A 18 11.88 -3.16 -1.72
N VAL A 19 11.59 -3.00 -0.42
CA VAL A 19 11.42 -1.67 0.21
C VAL A 19 12.68 -0.82 0.07
N ALA A 20 13.87 -1.40 0.26
CA ALA A 20 15.13 -0.68 0.08
C ALA A 20 15.31 -0.20 -1.38
N VAL A 21 14.91 -1.01 -2.36
CA VAL A 21 14.92 -0.61 -3.78
C VAL A 21 13.94 0.55 -4.01
N TYR A 22 12.70 0.47 -3.53
CA TYR A 22 11.73 1.56 -3.66
C TYR A 22 12.18 2.85 -2.95
N ALA A 23 12.79 2.74 -1.78
CA ALA A 23 13.35 3.87 -1.06
C ALA A 23 14.52 4.52 -1.83
N ALA A 24 15.38 3.71 -2.46
CA ALA A 24 16.45 4.22 -3.31
C ALA A 24 15.89 4.99 -4.52
N VAL A 25 14.89 4.42 -5.22
CA VAL A 25 14.25 5.09 -6.35
C VAL A 25 13.54 6.38 -5.93
N ALA A 26 12.81 6.37 -4.81
CA ALA A 26 12.18 7.57 -4.27
C ALA A 26 13.22 8.65 -3.91
N THR A 27 14.34 8.26 -3.31
CA THR A 27 15.45 9.18 -2.99
C THR A 27 16.07 9.77 -4.25
N LEU A 28 16.27 8.98 -5.29
CA LEU A 28 16.77 9.46 -6.58
C LEU A 28 15.77 10.42 -7.25
N GLY A 29 14.48 10.08 -7.25
CA GLY A 29 13.42 10.95 -7.76
C GLY A 29 13.38 12.30 -7.01
N TRP A 30 13.53 12.28 -5.68
CA TRP A 30 13.57 13.50 -4.86
C TRP A 30 14.79 14.35 -5.19
N ARG A 31 15.98 13.73 -5.31
CA ARG A 31 17.22 14.44 -5.65
C ARG A 31 17.19 15.04 -7.06
N HIS A 32 16.39 14.46 -7.95
CA HIS A 32 16.19 14.90 -9.32
C HIS A 32 14.77 15.45 -9.54
N SER A 33 14.22 16.16 -8.55
CA SER A 33 12.88 16.75 -8.61
C SER A 33 12.76 17.89 -9.63
N ASP A 34 13.89 18.39 -10.13
CA ASP A 34 14.00 19.34 -11.24
C ASP A 34 13.66 18.70 -12.59
N LEU A 35 13.76 17.37 -12.70
CA LEU A 35 13.35 16.63 -13.89
C LEU A 35 11.83 16.52 -13.98
N ARG A 36 11.32 16.47 -15.23
CA ARG A 36 9.88 16.46 -15.56
C ARG A 36 9.03 15.44 -14.79
N CYS A 37 9.58 14.29 -14.40
CA CYS A 37 8.85 13.21 -13.73
C CYS A 37 9.41 12.86 -12.33
N GLY A 38 10.35 13.66 -11.80
CA GLY A 38 11.02 13.39 -10.52
C GLY A 38 10.04 13.31 -9.34
N PRO A 39 9.15 14.31 -9.15
CA PRO A 39 8.16 14.30 -8.09
C PRO A 39 7.18 13.12 -8.18
N GLU A 40 6.69 12.80 -9.39
CA GLU A 40 5.71 11.74 -9.62
C GLU A 40 6.30 10.36 -9.32
N ILE A 41 7.52 10.09 -9.78
CA ILE A 41 8.26 8.86 -9.44
C ILE A 41 8.45 8.77 -7.93
N THR A 42 8.78 9.88 -7.27
CA THR A 42 9.02 9.91 -5.83
C THR A 42 7.77 9.51 -5.04
N VAL A 43 6.64 10.17 -5.31
CA VAL A 43 5.38 9.91 -4.59
C VAL A 43 4.86 8.51 -4.89
N LEU A 44 4.93 8.05 -6.14
CA LEU A 44 4.56 6.69 -6.53
C LEU A 44 5.38 5.64 -5.77
N HIS A 45 6.71 5.80 -5.72
CA HIS A 45 7.60 4.85 -5.05
C HIS A 45 7.45 4.88 -3.52
N ILE A 46 7.10 6.02 -2.94
CA ILE A 46 6.72 6.11 -1.52
C ILE A 46 5.44 5.29 -1.26
N ALA A 47 4.41 5.42 -2.09
CA ALA A 47 3.15 4.68 -1.91
C ALA A 47 3.35 3.16 -1.99
N VAL A 48 4.01 2.65 -3.04
CA VAL A 48 4.32 1.22 -3.14
C VAL A 48 5.32 0.76 -2.07
N GLY A 49 6.24 1.64 -1.64
CA GLY A 49 7.18 1.37 -0.55
C GLY A 49 6.49 1.20 0.80
N ILE A 50 5.53 2.05 1.13
CA ILE A 50 4.71 1.92 2.35
C ILE A 50 3.91 0.62 2.30
N SER A 51 3.30 0.30 1.14
CA SER A 51 2.56 -0.94 0.98
C SER A 51 3.45 -2.17 1.19
N ALA A 52 4.59 -2.22 0.49
CA ALA A 52 5.55 -3.31 0.60
C ALA A 52 6.12 -3.45 2.02
N LEU A 53 6.39 -2.33 2.70
CA LEU A 53 6.88 -2.33 4.08
C LEU A 53 5.83 -2.92 5.02
N ALA A 54 4.59 -2.44 4.94
CA ALA A 54 3.50 -2.94 5.76
C ALA A 54 3.28 -4.44 5.53
N TYR A 55 3.28 -4.90 4.27
CA TYR A 55 3.14 -6.31 3.94
C TYR A 55 4.34 -7.15 4.42
N SER A 56 5.57 -6.65 4.30
CA SER A 56 6.78 -7.33 4.79
C SER A 56 6.73 -7.55 6.31
N ILE A 57 6.24 -6.54 7.04
CA ILE A 57 6.04 -6.61 8.49
C ILE A 57 4.89 -7.56 8.84
N GLN A 58 3.77 -7.49 8.10
CA GLN A 58 2.60 -8.38 8.24
C GLN A 58 3.03 -9.84 8.26
N LEU A 59 3.86 -10.23 7.29
CA LEU A 59 4.31 -11.60 7.11
C LEU A 59 5.17 -12.12 8.26
N GLY A 60 5.67 -11.29 9.16
CA GLY A 60 6.40 -11.77 10.34
C GLY A 60 5.51 -12.15 11.52
N PHE A 61 4.23 -11.81 11.50
CA PHE A 61 3.29 -12.07 12.60
C PHE A 61 2.54 -13.39 12.44
N ASP A 62 2.35 -14.09 13.57
CA ASP A 62 1.54 -15.29 13.76
C ASP A 62 0.15 -14.98 14.37
N SER A 63 -0.24 -13.71 14.39
CA SER A 63 -1.50 -13.23 14.97
C SER A 63 -2.38 -12.61 13.90
N VAL A 64 -3.63 -13.09 13.81
CA VAL A 64 -4.65 -12.55 12.90
C VAL A 64 -4.85 -11.06 13.12
N ALA A 65 -4.90 -10.62 14.38
CA ALA A 65 -5.10 -9.21 14.71
C ALA A 65 -3.93 -8.34 14.21
N ALA A 66 -2.69 -8.80 14.40
CA ALA A 66 -1.51 -8.08 13.91
C ALA A 66 -1.46 -8.10 12.39
N GLN A 67 -1.70 -9.25 11.75
CA GLN A 67 -1.71 -9.33 10.30
C GLN A 67 -2.79 -8.44 9.68
N ALA A 68 -3.99 -8.41 10.24
CA ALA A 68 -5.09 -7.57 9.77
C ALA A 68 -4.78 -6.07 9.89
N LEU A 69 -4.07 -5.65 10.94
CA LEU A 69 -3.64 -4.26 11.10
C LEU A 69 -2.68 -3.85 9.98
N TRP A 70 -1.64 -4.65 9.72
CA TRP A 70 -0.66 -4.36 8.67
C TRP A 70 -1.26 -4.48 7.27
N TRP A 71 -2.19 -5.41 7.07
CA TRP A 71 -2.98 -5.52 5.85
C TRP A 71 -3.75 -4.23 5.56
N LYS A 72 -4.41 -3.62 6.56
CA LYS A 72 -5.10 -2.32 6.37
C LYS A 72 -4.16 -1.25 5.82
N ILE A 73 -2.94 -1.15 6.36
CA ILE A 73 -1.95 -0.16 5.94
C ILE A 73 -1.49 -0.46 4.50
N SER A 74 -1.16 -1.72 4.21
CA SER A 74 -0.73 -2.12 2.86
C SER A 74 -1.81 -1.87 1.81
N PHE A 75 -3.04 -2.27 2.12
CA PHE A 75 -4.20 -2.08 1.24
C PHE A 75 -4.46 -0.59 0.98
N ALA A 76 -4.55 0.24 2.03
CA ALA A 76 -4.80 1.67 1.90
C ALA A 76 -3.68 2.42 1.16
N ALA A 77 -2.41 2.02 1.32
CA ALA A 77 -1.33 2.62 0.54
C ALA A 77 -1.38 2.21 -0.95
N SER A 78 -1.80 0.97 -1.21
CA SER A 78 -1.88 0.42 -2.58
C SER A 78 -2.98 1.07 -3.42
N THR A 79 -4.07 1.55 -2.81
CA THR A 79 -5.17 2.19 -3.55
C THR A 79 -4.75 3.49 -4.23
N ALA A 80 -3.72 4.18 -3.70
CA ALA A 80 -3.20 5.39 -4.34
C ALA A 80 -2.38 5.10 -5.62
N VAL A 81 -1.90 3.86 -5.80
CA VAL A 81 -0.95 3.50 -6.86
C VAL A 81 -1.51 3.73 -8.27
N PRO A 82 -2.74 3.30 -8.62
CA PRO A 82 -3.31 3.55 -9.94
C PRO A 82 -3.40 5.04 -10.28
N VAL A 83 -3.83 5.88 -9.33
CA VAL A 83 -3.94 7.34 -9.52
C VAL A 83 -2.55 7.96 -9.73
N LEU A 84 -1.58 7.60 -8.89
CA LEU A 84 -0.21 8.10 -9.00
C LEU A 84 0.45 7.65 -10.31
N TRP A 85 0.17 6.42 -10.76
CA TRP A 85 0.63 5.90 -12.05
C TRP A 85 0.02 6.69 -13.21
N LEU A 86 -1.28 6.98 -13.20
CA LEU A 86 -1.93 7.80 -14.24
C LEU A 86 -1.32 9.21 -14.32
N ILE A 87 -1.06 9.83 -13.18
CA ILE A 87 -0.40 11.14 -13.11
C ILE A 87 1.01 11.06 -13.71
N PHE A 88 1.80 10.06 -13.29
CA PHE A 88 3.12 9.81 -13.83
C PHE A 88 3.09 9.62 -15.36
N VAL A 89 2.20 8.77 -15.88
CA VAL A 89 2.08 8.51 -17.32
C VAL A 89 1.71 9.78 -18.08
N ALA A 90 0.74 10.56 -17.60
CA ALA A 90 0.35 11.83 -18.23
C ALA A 90 1.55 12.80 -18.34
N GLN A 91 2.38 12.87 -17.31
CA GLN A 91 3.61 13.68 -17.30
C GLN A 91 4.66 13.12 -18.26
N TYR A 92 4.84 11.79 -18.25
CA TYR A 92 5.80 11.07 -19.10
C TYR A 92 5.50 11.26 -20.59
N VAL A 93 4.24 11.15 -21.00
CA VAL A 93 3.82 11.39 -22.39
C VAL A 93 3.62 12.88 -22.72
N SER A 94 4.15 13.78 -21.89
CA SER A 94 4.10 15.24 -22.08
C SER A 94 2.68 15.83 -22.20
N HIS A 95 1.71 15.19 -21.55
CA HIS A 95 0.33 15.68 -21.41
C HIS A 95 0.13 16.37 -20.04
N SER A 96 1.07 17.22 -19.63
CA SER A 96 1.03 17.86 -18.31
C SER A 96 -0.17 18.78 -18.10
N GLN A 97 -0.78 19.26 -19.18
CA GLN A 97 -2.05 19.97 -19.16
C GLN A 97 -3.23 19.12 -18.65
N TRP A 98 -3.07 17.80 -18.55
CA TRP A 98 -4.07 16.92 -17.93
C TRP A 98 -3.96 16.88 -16.40
N VAL A 99 -2.76 17.14 -15.86
CA VAL A 99 -2.47 17.11 -14.42
C VAL A 99 -2.70 18.49 -13.81
N THR A 100 -3.97 18.84 -13.66
CA THR A 100 -4.39 20.08 -12.96
C THR A 100 -4.79 19.77 -11.52
N PRO A 101 -4.65 20.70 -10.56
CA PRO A 101 -5.03 20.47 -9.18
C PRO A 101 -6.47 19.98 -9.00
N GLY A 102 -7.42 20.49 -9.81
CA GLY A 102 -8.83 20.04 -9.77
C GLY A 102 -9.02 18.59 -10.24
N ARG A 103 -8.35 18.18 -11.33
CA ARG A 103 -8.41 16.80 -11.83
C ARG A 103 -7.70 15.83 -10.89
N VAL A 104 -6.54 16.21 -10.36
CA VAL A 104 -5.81 15.42 -9.35
C VAL A 104 -6.66 15.27 -8.09
N GLY A 105 -7.29 16.34 -7.61
CA GLY A 105 -8.20 16.28 -6.47
C GLY A 105 -9.39 15.33 -6.70
N LEU A 106 -9.99 15.36 -7.90
CA LEU A 106 -11.06 14.45 -8.27
C LEU A 106 -10.59 12.99 -8.32
N LEU A 107 -9.42 12.73 -8.90
CA LEU A 107 -8.82 11.39 -8.93
C LEU A 107 -8.48 10.89 -7.53
N ALA A 108 -8.09 11.78 -6.61
CA ALA A 108 -7.78 11.43 -5.23
C ALA A 108 -9.01 11.07 -4.39
N VAL A 109 -10.24 11.39 -4.85
CA VAL A 109 -11.46 11.01 -4.11
C VAL A 109 -11.59 9.50 -3.97
N GLU A 110 -11.35 8.75 -5.04
CA GLU A 110 -11.45 7.28 -5.02
C GLU A 110 -10.52 6.63 -3.98
N PRO A 111 -9.18 6.84 -3.99
CA PRO A 111 -8.31 6.18 -3.03
C PRO A 111 -8.56 6.65 -1.60
N LEU A 112 -9.03 7.90 -1.39
CA LEU A 112 -9.40 8.40 -0.07
C LEU A 112 -10.67 7.74 0.48
N LEU A 113 -11.70 7.54 -0.37
CA LEU A 113 -12.91 6.82 0.01
C LEU A 113 -12.61 5.35 0.34
N VAL A 114 -11.75 4.69 -0.46
CA VAL A 114 -11.33 3.32 -0.17
C VAL A 114 -10.51 3.27 1.11
N ALA A 115 -9.54 4.16 1.31
CA ALA A 115 -8.75 4.21 2.55
C ALA A 115 -9.63 4.43 3.79
N PHE A 116 -10.67 5.27 3.68
CA PHE A 116 -11.67 5.45 4.72
C PHE A 116 -12.46 4.16 4.99
N ALA A 117 -12.97 3.50 3.94
CA ALA A 117 -13.69 2.23 4.06
C ALA A 117 -12.81 1.12 4.67
N VAL A 118 -11.52 1.09 4.34
CA VAL A 118 -10.51 0.20 4.92
C VAL A 118 -10.31 0.46 6.41
N ALA A 119 -10.18 1.73 6.80
CA ALA A 119 -10.03 2.11 8.20
C ALA A 119 -11.25 1.69 9.03
N THR A 120 -12.45 1.86 8.49
CA THR A 120 -13.72 1.48 9.15
C THR A 120 -14.13 0.02 8.91
N ASN A 121 -13.37 -0.77 8.14
CA ASN A 121 -13.79 -2.12 7.72
C ASN A 121 -14.14 -3.05 8.91
N GLY A 122 -13.60 -2.79 10.10
CA GLY A 122 -13.94 -3.56 11.30
C GLY A 122 -15.40 -3.45 11.75
N SER A 123 -16.16 -2.42 11.33
CA SER A 123 -17.57 -2.26 11.71
C SER A 123 -18.55 -2.86 10.71
N HIS A 124 -18.16 -2.98 9.43
CA HIS A 124 -19.07 -3.35 8.35
C HIS A 124 -18.60 -4.50 7.46
N GLY A 125 -17.29 -4.81 7.43
CA GLY A 125 -16.73 -5.92 6.65
C GLY A 125 -16.97 -5.83 5.13
N LEU A 126 -17.12 -4.63 4.59
CA LEU A 126 -17.51 -4.42 3.18
C LEU A 126 -16.34 -4.50 2.21
N VAL A 127 -15.12 -4.21 2.68
CA VAL A 127 -13.90 -4.30 1.86
C VAL A 127 -13.37 -5.74 1.89
N TRP A 128 -13.34 -6.35 3.08
CA TRP A 128 -13.04 -7.76 3.25
C TRP A 128 -13.65 -8.29 4.55
N ALA A 129 -13.79 -9.61 4.62
CA ALA A 129 -14.11 -10.35 5.83
C ALA A 129 -12.97 -11.33 6.17
N ILE A 130 -12.74 -11.53 7.47
CA ILE A 130 -11.85 -12.57 7.97
C ILE A 130 -12.75 -13.75 8.37
N PRO A 131 -12.63 -14.92 7.74
CA PRO A 131 -13.47 -16.07 8.07
C PRO A 131 -13.35 -16.46 9.55
N PRO A 132 -14.45 -16.91 10.19
CA PRO A 132 -14.38 -17.51 11.51
C PRO A 132 -13.41 -18.69 11.52
N GLY A 133 -12.49 -18.72 12.49
CA GLY A 133 -11.46 -19.76 12.57
C GLY A 133 -10.22 -19.52 11.71
N ALA A 134 -10.12 -18.36 11.04
CA ALA A 134 -8.88 -17.97 10.37
C ALA A 134 -7.70 -18.02 11.35
N THR A 135 -6.60 -18.59 10.88
CA THR A 135 -5.33 -18.65 11.59
C THR A 135 -4.31 -17.77 10.87
N ALA A 136 -3.31 -17.29 11.62
CA ALA A 136 -2.19 -16.56 11.05
C ALA A 136 -0.93 -17.39 11.26
N VAL A 137 -0.15 -17.52 10.19
CA VAL A 137 1.15 -18.19 10.23
C VAL A 137 2.17 -17.22 9.65
N ALA A 138 3.28 -17.03 10.35
CA ALA A 138 4.37 -16.20 9.83
C ALA A 138 4.85 -16.76 8.48
N GLY A 139 5.04 -15.86 7.51
CA GLY A 139 5.41 -16.17 6.14
C GLY A 139 4.22 -16.35 5.21
N SER A 140 3.00 -16.34 5.73
CA SER A 140 1.76 -16.38 4.93
C SER A 140 0.92 -15.13 5.13
N GLY A 141 0.29 -14.68 4.05
CA GLY A 141 -0.68 -13.60 4.08
C GLY A 141 -1.96 -14.03 4.80
N LEU A 142 -2.71 -13.04 5.27
CA LEU A 142 -3.98 -13.28 5.94
C LEU A 142 -4.99 -13.83 4.93
N ASP A 143 -5.68 -14.92 5.29
CA ASP A 143 -6.77 -15.46 4.49
C ASP A 143 -8.02 -14.57 4.63
N ALA A 144 -8.04 -13.49 3.87
CA ALA A 144 -9.13 -12.53 3.82
C ALA A 144 -9.95 -12.72 2.55
N VAL A 145 -11.28 -12.74 2.70
CA VAL A 145 -12.21 -12.82 1.57
C VAL A 145 -12.66 -11.42 1.22
N LEU A 146 -12.49 -11.01 -0.04
CA LEU A 146 -12.94 -9.70 -0.50
C LEU A 146 -14.46 -9.57 -0.34
N GLY A 147 -14.87 -8.40 0.14
CA GLY A 147 -16.27 -8.05 0.36
C GLY A 147 -16.85 -7.33 -0.87
N PRO A 148 -18.15 -6.99 -0.86
CA PRO A 148 -18.86 -6.47 -2.02
C PRO A 148 -18.36 -5.12 -2.57
N LEU A 149 -17.46 -4.41 -1.87
CA LEU A 149 -16.80 -3.22 -2.42
C LEU A 149 -15.59 -3.55 -3.33
N TYR A 150 -15.22 -4.82 -3.45
CA TYR A 150 -14.06 -5.31 -4.21
C TYR A 150 -14.39 -6.62 -4.97
#